data_AF-A0A9D8PLM3-F1
#
_entry.id   AF-A0A9D8PLM3-F1
#
_cell.length_a   1.000
_cell.length_b   1.000
_cell.length_c   1.000
_cell.angle_alpha   90.00
_cell.angle_beta   90.00
_cell.angle_gamma   90.00
#
_symmetry.space_group_name_H-M   'P 1'
#
loop_
_entity.id
_entity.type
_entity.pdbx_description
1 polymer ?
#
loop_
_entity_poly.entity_id
_entity_poly.type
_entity_poly.pdbx_seq_one_letter_code
_entity_poly.pdbx_strand_id
1 'polypeptide(L)'
;DDQAFIQVGSTGPRTQVTTPWGASIGTNTSTWQIIAADTIAGVNQVLLRNNPGNFLHTWTLDSNWNWTASNGTISPTSAQGLALLNQFGLS
;
A
#
# COMPACT_ATOMS: atom_id res chain seq x y z
N ASP A 1 -17.01 -7.53 4.92
CA ASP A 1 -15.86 -8.40 4.62
C ASP A 1 -14.71 -7.54 4.10
N ASP A 2 -13.75 -7.28 4.98
CA ASP A 2 -12.66 -6.32 4.78
C ASP A 2 -11.51 -6.97 3.98
N GLN A 3 -11.70 -7.13 2.66
CA GLN A 3 -10.69 -7.71 1.78
C GLN A 3 -10.19 -6.72 0.72
N ALA A 4 -8.86 -6.59 0.61
CA ALA A 4 -8.19 -5.82 -0.44
C ALA A 4 -7.77 -6.78 -1.54
N PHE A 5 -8.09 -6.40 -2.78
CA PHE A 5 -7.71 -7.13 -3.98
C PHE A 5 -6.93 -6.21 -4.91
N ILE A 6 -5.82 -6.68 -5.46
CA ILE A 6 -5.17 -6.06 -6.61
C ILE A 6 -5.80 -6.66 -7.87
N GLN A 7 -6.32 -5.81 -8.75
CA GLN A 7 -6.85 -6.22 -10.04
C GLN A 7 -5.87 -5.79 -11.13
N VAL A 8 -5.25 -6.75 -11.81
CA VAL A 8 -4.33 -6.47 -12.91
C VAL A 8 -5.16 -6.21 -14.18
N GLY A 9 -5.35 -4.94 -14.54
CA GLY A 9 -6.20 -4.52 -15.66
C GLY A 9 -7.71 -4.61 -15.37
N SER A 10 -8.56 -4.06 -16.23
CA SER A 10 -10.01 -3.95 -15.99
C SER A 10 -10.76 -5.29 -15.99
N THR A 11 -10.16 -6.37 -16.47
CA THR A 11 -10.76 -7.72 -16.60
C THR A 11 -9.89 -8.85 -16.07
N GLY A 12 -8.70 -8.55 -15.51
CA GLY A 12 -7.78 -9.58 -15.03
C GLY A 12 -8.13 -10.16 -13.66
N PRO A 13 -7.44 -11.24 -13.25
CA PRO A 13 -7.66 -11.89 -11.97
C PRO A 13 -7.41 -10.93 -10.81
N ARG A 14 -8.21 -11.09 -9.74
CA ARG A 14 -8.07 -10.36 -8.48
C ARG A 14 -7.19 -11.17 -7.53
N THR A 15 -6.05 -10.62 -7.16
CA THR A 15 -5.17 -11.22 -6.15
C THR A 15 -5.49 -10.60 -4.78
N GLN A 16 -5.89 -11.42 -3.82
CA GLN A 16 -6.09 -11.00 -2.44
C GLN A 16 -4.72 -10.66 -1.83
N VAL A 17 -4.59 -9.47 -1.25
CA VAL A 17 -3.36 -9.10 -0.55
C VAL A 17 -3.48 -9.57 0.90
N THR A 18 -2.46 -10.29 1.41
CA THR A 18 -2.46 -10.86 2.77
C THR A 18 -1.25 -10.40 3.59
N THR A 19 -1.49 -10.17 4.89
CA THR A 19 -0.41 -9.92 5.86
C THR A 19 0.27 -11.23 6.28
N PRO A 20 1.46 -11.20 6.92
CA PRO A 20 2.19 -12.41 7.35
C PRO A 20 1.44 -13.32 8.34
N TRP A 21 0.38 -12.80 8.96
CA TRP A 21 -0.46 -13.49 9.92
C TRP A 21 -1.79 -13.97 9.30
N GLY A 22 -1.90 -13.96 7.96
CA GLY A 22 -3.05 -14.49 7.22
C GLY A 22 -4.28 -13.56 7.19
N ALA A 23 -4.19 -12.35 7.73
CA ALA A 23 -5.28 -11.37 7.64
C ALA A 23 -5.30 -10.72 6.25
N SER A 24 -6.49 -10.64 5.66
CA SER A 24 -6.76 -9.83 4.46
C SER A 24 -6.33 -8.39 4.69
N ILE A 25 -5.60 -7.81 3.74
CA ILE A 25 -5.09 -6.43 3.77
C ILE A 25 -6.22 -5.39 3.58
N GLY A 26 -7.49 -5.81 3.60
CA GLY A 26 -8.66 -4.99 3.29
C GLY A 26 -9.19 -4.10 4.40
N THR A 27 -8.48 -3.93 5.51
CA THR A 27 -8.97 -3.02 6.54
C THR A 27 -8.41 -1.63 6.30
N ASN A 28 -9.06 -0.90 5.39
CA ASN A 28 -9.22 0.54 5.57
C ASN A 28 -9.92 0.73 6.93
N THR A 29 -9.12 0.80 7.99
CA THR A 29 -9.61 1.09 9.33
C THR A 29 -9.72 2.60 9.49
N SER A 30 -10.35 3.04 10.57
CA SER A 30 -10.23 4.44 10.99
C SER A 30 -8.77 4.88 11.15
N THR A 31 -7.85 3.95 11.45
CA THR A 31 -6.44 4.25 11.72
C THR A 31 -5.56 4.18 10.48
N TRP A 32 -5.68 3.14 9.65
CA TRP A 32 -4.83 2.86 8.51
C TRP A 32 -5.65 2.70 7.25
N GLN A 33 -5.29 3.43 6.20
CA GLN A 33 -5.92 3.39 4.90
C GLN A 33 -4.89 3.03 3.83
N ILE A 34 -5.23 2.11 2.92
CA ILE A 34 -4.45 1.88 1.72
C ILE A 34 -4.86 2.91 0.68
N ILE A 35 -3.88 3.63 0.15
CA ILE A 35 -4.13 4.69 -0.83
C ILE A 35 -3.59 4.35 -2.23
N ALA A 36 -2.59 3.47 -2.34
CA ALA A 36 -2.15 2.92 -3.61
C ALA A 36 -1.38 1.60 -3.42
N ALA A 37 -1.25 0.85 -4.51
CA ALA A 37 -0.40 -0.33 -4.60
C ALA A 37 0.14 -0.44 -6.02
N ASP A 38 1.44 -0.67 -6.17
CA ASP A 38 2.09 -0.70 -7.48
C ASP A 38 3.37 -1.55 -7.45
N THR A 39 3.82 -2.01 -8.61
CA THR A 39 5.11 -2.66 -8.80
C THR A 39 6.12 -1.62 -9.30
N ILE A 40 6.82 -0.99 -8.36
CA ILE A 40 7.78 0.08 -8.68
C ILE A 40 9.18 -0.50 -8.80
N ALA A 41 9.79 -0.34 -9.97
CA ALA A 41 11.12 -0.88 -10.30
C ALA A 41 11.23 -2.41 -10.05
N GLY A 42 10.16 -3.15 -10.32
CA GLY A 42 10.11 -4.62 -10.14
C GLY A 42 9.84 -5.09 -8.71
N VAL A 43 9.55 -4.17 -7.78
CA VAL A 43 9.24 -4.49 -6.38
C VAL A 43 7.78 -4.14 -6.09
N ASN A 44 7.02 -5.11 -5.57
CA ASN A 44 5.64 -4.89 -5.16
C ASN A 44 5.60 -4.03 -3.90
N GLN A 45 4.84 -2.94 -3.95
CA GLN A 45 4.73 -2.00 -2.84
C GLN A 45 3.28 -1.56 -2.61
N VAL A 46 2.95 -1.27 -1.37
CA VAL A 46 1.67 -0.68 -0.96
C VAL A 46 1.96 0.62 -0.21
N LEU A 47 1.28 1.69 -0.59
CA LEU A 47 1.29 2.97 0.12
C LEU A 47 0.09 3.04 1.07
N LEU A 48 0.39 3.29 2.34
CA LEU A 48 -0.59 3.43 3.41
C LEU A 48 -0.56 4.85 3.98
N ARG A 49 -1.72 5.31 4.45
CA ARG A 49 -1.86 6.50 5.27
C ARG A 49 -2.32 6.12 6.67
N ASN A 50 -1.64 6.64 7.68
CA ASN A 50 -2.16 6.68 9.04
C ASN A 50 -3.03 7.92 9.19
N ASN A 51 -4.34 7.76 9.43
CA ASN A 51 -5.25 8.90 9.51
C ASN A 51 -5.07 9.71 10.81
N PRO A 52 -4.96 9.10 12.01
CA PRO A 52 -4.78 9.85 13.25
C PRO A 52 -3.45 10.62 13.31
N GLY A 53 -2.36 9.99 12.86
CA GLY A 53 -1.02 10.56 12.85
C GLY A 53 -0.70 11.37 11.59
N ASN A 54 -1.57 11.33 10.58
CA ASN A 54 -1.42 12.00 9.29
C ASN A 54 -0.03 11.80 8.65
N PHE A 55 0.38 10.55 8.46
CA PHE A 55 1.64 10.21 7.82
C PHE A 55 1.50 9.05 6.83
N LEU A 56 2.42 9.00 5.87
CA LEU A 56 2.56 7.94 4.90
C LEU A 56 3.51 6.85 5.41
N HIS A 57 3.18 5.63 5.07
CA HIS A 57 3.95 4.41 5.35
C HIS A 57 3.93 3.53 4.11
N THR A 58 4.98 2.74 3.91
CA THR A 58 5.10 1.84 2.77
C THR A 58 5.30 0.42 3.24
N TRP A 59 4.61 -0.52 2.61
CA TRP A 59 4.94 -1.93 2.70
C TRP A 59 5.64 -2.37 1.43
N THR A 60 6.69 -3.15 1.60
CA THR A 60 7.35 -3.89 0.53
C THR A 60 6.85 -5.33 0.59
N LEU A 61 6.59 -5.92 -0.57
CA LEU A 61 6.08 -7.27 -0.70
C LEU A 61 6.94 -8.06 -1.69
N ASP A 62 6.95 -9.37 -1.54
CA ASP A 62 7.57 -10.28 -2.50
C ASP A 62 6.75 -10.38 -3.81
N SER A 63 7.22 -11.17 -4.77
CA SER A 63 6.55 -11.36 -6.06
C SER A 63 5.14 -11.97 -5.95
N ASN A 64 4.85 -12.63 -4.83
CA ASN A 64 3.55 -13.24 -4.54
C ASN A 64 2.66 -12.33 -3.70
N TRP A 65 3.04 -11.06 -3.51
CA TRP A 65 2.34 -10.08 -2.68
C TRP A 65 2.26 -10.48 -1.20
N ASN A 66 3.23 -11.24 -0.71
CA ASN A 66 3.42 -11.43 0.73
C ASN A 66 4.25 -10.29 1.29
N TRP A 67 3.83 -9.72 2.42
CA TRP A 67 4.59 -8.69 3.12
C TRP A 67 6.01 -9.15 3.46
N THR A 68 7.00 -8.30 3.22
CA THR A 68 8.41 -8.54 3.57
C THR A 68 8.97 -7.44 4.48
N ALA A 69 8.54 -6.19 4.30
CA ALA A 69 9.04 -5.07 5.10
C ALA A 69 8.04 -3.92 5.20
N SER A 70 8.27 -3.07 6.20
CA SER A 70 7.49 -1.87 6.53
C SER A 70 8.44 -0.69 6.71
N ASN A 71 8.16 0.45 6.07
CA ASN A 71 9.03 1.63 6.11
C ASN A 71 8.26 2.94 6.21
N GLY A 72 8.84 3.89 6.96
CA GLY A 72 8.50 5.31 6.91
C GLY A 72 7.57 5.81 8.02
N THR A 73 7.68 7.10 8.32
CA THR A 73 6.68 7.92 9.02
C THR A 73 6.77 9.29 8.36
N ILE A 74 6.23 9.41 7.15
CA ILE A 74 6.54 10.52 6.25
C ILE A 74 5.35 11.48 6.20
N SER A 75 5.55 12.76 6.49
CA SER A 75 4.48 13.75 6.33
C SER A 75 4.05 13.81 4.84
N PRO A 76 2.75 13.70 4.51
CA PRO A 76 2.27 13.72 3.13
C PRO A 76 2.58 15.03 2.39
N THR A 77 2.75 16.13 3.14
CA THR A 77 3.02 17.47 2.59
C THR A 77 4.51 17.81 2.53
N SER A 78 5.39 16.95 3.04
CA SER A 78 6.83 17.12 2.92
C SER A 78 7.30 16.83 1.49
N ALA A 79 8.47 17.33 1.10
CA ALA A 79 9.05 17.04 -0.21
C ALA A 79 9.20 15.53 -0.48
N GLN A 80 9.59 14.76 0.55
CA GLN A 80 9.67 13.30 0.49
C GLN A 80 8.28 12.66 0.32
N GLY A 81 7.27 13.16 1.04
CA GLY A 81 5.89 12.68 0.92
C GLY A 81 5.31 12.91 -0.48
N LEU A 82 5.52 14.11 -1.05
CA LEU A 82 5.08 14.44 -2.41
C LEU A 82 5.81 13.59 -3.46
N ALA A 83 7.12 13.39 -3.30
CA ALA A 83 7.88 12.50 -4.18
C ALA A 83 7.35 11.05 -4.13
N LEU A 84 7.04 10.56 -2.93
CA LEU A 84 6.45 9.24 -2.74
C LEU A 84 5.06 9.13 -3.39
N LEU A 85 4.19 10.12 -3.21
CA LEU A 85 2.87 10.16 -3.87
C LEU A 85 2.99 10.15 -5.40
N ASN A 86 3.93 10.93 -5.95
CA ASN A 86 4.21 10.95 -7.39
C ASN A 86 4.74 9.61 -7.90
N GLN A 87 5.54 8.89 -7.10
CA GLN A 87 6.04 7.56 -7.44
C GLN A 87 4.89 6.54 -7.61
N PHE A 88 3.79 6.73 -6.88
CA PHE A 88 2.55 5.97 -7.01
C PHE A 88 1.52 6.61 -7.96
N GLY A 89 1.88 7.69 -8.67
CA GLY A 89 1.00 8.36 -9.64
C GLY A 89 -0.18 9.14 -9.05
N LEU A 90 -0.09 9.58 -7.78
CA LEU A 90 -1.17 10.26 -7.04
C LEU A 90 -1.07 11.80 -7.03
N SER A 91 -0.48 12.41 -8.07
CA SER A 91 -0.23 13.85 -8.19
C SER A 91 -1.50 14.70 -8.36
#